data_AF-T1H1U8-F1
#
_entry.id   AF-T1H1U8-F1
#
_cell.length_a   1.000
_cell.length_b   1.000
_cell.length_c   1.000
_cell.angle_alpha   90.00
_cell.angle_beta   90.00
_cell.angle_gamma   90.00
#
_symmetry.space_group_name_H-M   'P 1'
#
loop_
_entity.id
_entity.type
_entity.pdbx_description
1 polymer ?
#
loop_
_entity_poly.entity_id
_entity_poly.type
_entity_poly.pdbx_seq_one_letter_code
_entity_poly.pdbx_strand_id
1 'polypeptide(L)'
;FYLQIKRNIYFNKVHCPLNTQCLLASYTVQSELGDFNPIEHQPGYLNNMQLIPEQNEDTERRISELHKLHRGLLPANAELNYLEHAKRLDFYGIDLHKAT
;
A
#
# COMPACT_ATOMS: atom_id res chain seq x y z
N PHE A 1 -11.30 8.73 -6.65
CA PHE A 1 -10.23 8.09 -7.47
C PHE A 1 -9.44 7.05 -6.69
N TYR A 2 -8.98 7.35 -5.46
CA TYR A 2 -8.30 6.40 -4.56
C TYR A 2 -8.96 5.00 -4.46
N LEU A 3 -10.26 4.93 -4.16
CA LEU A 3 -10.98 3.65 -4.01
C LEU A 3 -11.07 2.80 -5.29
N GLN A 4 -11.08 3.44 -6.47
CA GLN A 4 -11.10 2.71 -7.75
C GLN A 4 -9.75 2.03 -8.02
N ILE A 5 -8.65 2.73 -7.76
CA ILE A 5 -7.30 2.18 -7.93
C ILE A 5 -7.03 1.09 -6.89
N LYS A 6 -7.43 1.29 -5.64
CA LYS A 6 -7.40 0.26 -4.58
C LYS A 6 -8.14 -1.01 -5.02
N ARG A 7 -9.32 -0.88 -5.63
CA ARG A 7 -10.03 -2.03 -6.22
C ARG A 7 -9.24 -2.68 -7.36
N ASN A 8 -8.67 -1.92 -8.28
CA ASN A 8 -7.91 -2.51 -9.40
C ASN A 8 -6.69 -3.31 -8.95
N ILE A 9 -5.95 -2.83 -7.95
CA ILE A 9 -4.84 -3.56 -7.35
C ILE A 9 -5.35 -4.83 -6.66
N TYR A 10 -6.44 -4.71 -5.88
CA TYR A 10 -7.03 -5.84 -5.17
C TYR A 10 -7.55 -6.94 -6.12
N PHE A 11 -8.11 -6.56 -7.27
CA PHE A 11 -8.59 -7.50 -8.29
C PHE A 11 -7.48 -8.09 -9.16
N ASN A 12 -6.20 -7.89 -8.82
CA ASN A 12 -5.05 -8.39 -9.61
C ASN A 12 -5.08 -7.93 -11.09
N LYS A 13 -5.76 -6.81 -11.38
CA LYS A 13 -5.80 -6.26 -12.75
C LYS A 13 -4.47 -5.63 -13.16
N VAL A 14 -3.59 -5.38 -12.19
CA VAL A 14 -2.24 -4.85 -12.38
C VAL A 14 -1.25 -5.82 -11.74
N HIS A 15 -0.35 -6.42 -12.54
CA HIS A 15 0.74 -7.26 -12.02
C HIS A 15 1.68 -6.38 -11.17
N CYS A 16 1.51 -6.43 -9.85
CA CYS A 16 2.34 -5.67 -8.92
C CYS A 16 3.10 -6.61 -7.97
N PRO A 17 4.41 -6.43 -7.79
CA PRO A 17 5.18 -7.25 -6.86
C PRO A 17 4.72 -6.98 -5.43
N LEU A 18 4.84 -7.99 -4.57
CA LEU A 18 4.44 -7.92 -3.16
C LEU A 18 5.02 -6.71 -2.43
N ASN A 19 6.28 -6.36 -2.73
CA ASN A 19 6.95 -5.18 -2.16
C ASN A 19 6.17 -3.88 -2.43
N THR A 20 5.65 -3.72 -3.65
CA THR A 20 4.88 -2.52 -4.01
C THR A 20 3.49 -2.57 -3.41
N GLN A 21 2.86 -3.75 -3.33
CA GLN A 21 1.59 -3.92 -2.63
C GLN A 21 1.71 -3.51 -1.16
N CYS A 22 2.76 -3.96 -0.47
CA CYS A 22 3.03 -3.56 0.92
C CYS A 22 3.28 -2.05 1.07
N LEU A 23 3.94 -1.42 0.11
CA LEU A 23 4.16 0.03 0.11
C LEU A 23 2.85 0.82 -0.09
N LEU A 24 2.02 0.40 -1.03
CA LEU A 24 0.71 1.02 -1.25
C LEU A 24 -0.22 0.80 -0.03
N ALA A 25 -0.18 -0.39 0.55
CA ALA A 25 -0.86 -0.70 1.78
C ALA A 25 -0.42 0.21 2.93
N SER A 26 0.88 0.46 3.12
CA SER A 26 1.36 1.33 4.21
C SER A 26 0.93 2.79 4.03
N TYR A 27 0.83 3.30 2.81
CA TYR A 27 0.24 4.62 2.56
C TYR A 27 -1.26 4.67 2.87
N THR A 28 -1.99 3.60 2.57
CA THR A 28 -3.40 3.47 2.95
C THR A 28 -3.56 3.49 4.46
N VAL A 29 -2.73 2.72 5.17
CA VAL A 29 -2.75 2.67 6.65
C VAL A 29 -2.44 4.04 7.24
N GLN A 30 -1.39 4.74 6.76
CA GLN A 30 -1.07 6.09 7.21
C GLN A 30 -2.21 7.09 6.91
N SER A 31 -2.91 6.94 5.78
CA SER A 31 -4.02 7.81 5.42
C SER A 31 -5.26 7.58 6.29
N GLU A 32 -5.57 6.32 6.64
CA GLU A 32 -6.75 5.97 7.44
C GLU A 32 -6.52 6.04 8.95
N LEU A 33 -5.36 5.59 9.44
CA LEU A 33 -5.02 5.55 10.87
C LEU A 33 -4.19 6.75 11.34
N GLY A 34 -3.58 7.50 10.41
CA GLY A 34 -2.63 8.56 10.76
C GLY A 34 -1.28 7.99 11.16
N ASP A 35 -0.59 8.65 12.10
CA ASP A 35 0.75 8.25 12.53
C ASP A 35 0.77 6.95 13.34
N PHE A 36 1.81 6.15 13.12
CA PHE A 36 2.00 4.93 13.89
C PHE A 36 2.11 5.21 15.40
N ASN A 37 1.13 4.74 16.18
CA ASN A 37 1.14 4.74 17.63
C ASN A 37 1.40 3.32 18.18
N PRO A 38 2.52 3.06 18.89
CA PRO A 38 2.82 1.72 19.42
C PRO A 38 1.84 1.22 20.48
N ILE A 39 1.04 2.11 21.08
CA ILE A 39 0.04 1.76 22.10
C ILE A 39 -1.24 1.23 21.44
N GLU A 40 -1.65 1.84 20.32
CA GLU A 40 -2.88 1.51 19.60
C GLU A 40 -2.64 0.48 18.49
N HIS A 41 -1.50 0.54 17.81
CA HIS A 41 -1.13 -0.33 16.70
C HIS A 41 -0.32 -1.54 17.19
N GLN A 42 -0.98 -2.39 17.97
CA GLN A 42 -0.44 -3.68 18.41
C GLN A 42 -0.36 -4.71 17.27
N PRO A 43 0.46 -5.78 17.40
CA PRO A 43 0.55 -6.83 16.37
C PRO A 43 -0.83 -7.35 15.96
N GLY A 44 -1.11 -7.36 14.66
CA GLY A 44 -2.41 -7.74 14.11
C GLY A 44 -3.42 -6.60 13.93
N TYR A 45 -3.07 -5.34 14.20
CA TYR A 45 -3.95 -4.20 13.89
C TYR A 45 -4.31 -4.09 12.41
N LEU A 46 -3.47 -4.63 11.53
CA LEU A 46 -3.67 -4.66 10.09
C LEU A 46 -4.60 -5.79 9.62
N ASN A 47 -4.84 -6.83 10.43
CA ASN A 47 -5.71 -7.96 10.06
C ASN A 47 -7.16 -7.52 9.81
N ASN A 48 -7.58 -6.43 10.45
CA ASN A 48 -8.92 -5.86 10.24
C ASN A 48 -9.01 -5.04 8.94
N MET A 49 -7.89 -4.78 8.26
CA MET A 49 -7.82 -4.02 7.02
C MET A 49 -7.53 -4.95 5.85
N GLN A 50 -8.40 -4.98 4.84
CA GLN A 50 -8.12 -5.71 3.60
C GLN A 50 -7.24 -4.87 2.67
N LEU A 51 -5.92 -4.92 2.89
CA LEU A 51 -4.95 -4.07 2.21
C LEU A 51 -4.42 -4.71 0.92
N ILE A 52 -4.16 -6.02 0.97
CA ILE A 52 -3.60 -6.78 -0.15
C ILE A 52 -4.34 -8.14 -0.30
N PRO A 53 -4.39 -8.71 -1.51
CA PRO A 53 -5.06 -10.00 -1.75
C PRO A 53 -4.37 -11.18 -1.04
N GLU A 54 -3.04 -11.19 -0.93
CA GLU A 54 -2.26 -12.22 -0.23
C GLU A 54 -1.74 -11.70 1.12
N GLN A 55 -2.66 -11.28 2.00
CA GLN A 55 -2.29 -10.77 3.32
C GLN A 55 -1.90 -11.92 4.26
N ASN A 56 -0.64 -11.90 4.70
CA ASN A 56 -0.04 -12.85 5.64
C ASN A 56 0.83 -12.10 6.67
N GLU A 57 1.29 -12.80 7.71
CA GLU A 57 2.04 -12.19 8.82
C GLU A 57 3.33 -11.47 8.36
N ASP A 58 4.01 -11.99 7.32
CA ASP A 58 5.20 -11.36 6.73
C ASP A 58 4.88 -10.01 6.06
N THR A 59 3.80 -9.98 5.26
CA THR A 59 3.34 -8.75 4.61
C THR A 59 2.85 -7.73 5.62
N GLU A 60 2.09 -8.15 6.64
CA GLU A 60 1.64 -7.28 7.72
C GLU A 60 2.83 -6.67 8.46
N ARG A 61 3.84 -7.49 8.78
CA ARG A 61 5.08 -7.00 9.38
C ARG A 61 5.72 -5.95 8.49
N ARG A 62 5.85 -6.21 7.19
CA ARG A 62 6.45 -5.28 6.24
C ARG A 62 5.67 -3.98 6.10
N ILE A 63 4.34 -4.04 6.05
CA ILE A 63 3.45 -2.87 6.02
C ILE A 63 3.63 -2.06 7.30
N SER A 64 3.69 -2.71 8.46
CA SER A 64 3.89 -2.05 9.75
C SER A 64 5.25 -1.34 9.85
N GLU A 65 6.31 -1.94 9.31
CA GLU A 65 7.63 -1.31 9.26
C GLU A 65 7.62 -0.08 8.36
N LEU A 66 6.98 -0.16 7.19
CA LEU A 66 6.82 1.00 6.29
C LEU A 66 5.94 2.09 6.90
N HIS A 67 4.88 1.72 7.61
CA HIS A 67 4.00 2.65 8.31
C HIS A 67 4.77 3.46 9.37
N LYS A 68 5.67 2.82 10.13
CA LYS A 68 6.57 3.53 11.07
C LYS A 68 7.46 4.57 10.39
N LEU A 69 7.90 4.31 9.16
CA LEU A 69 8.72 5.24 8.37
C LEU A 69 7.92 6.44 7.87
N HIS A 70 6.60 6.32 7.75
CA HIS A 70 5.72 7.40 7.31
C HIS A 70 5.30 8.33 8.45
N ARG A 71 5.86 8.19 9.65
CA ARG A 71 5.54 9.07 10.78
C ARG A 71 5.81 10.54 10.45
N GLY A 72 4.82 11.40 10.67
CA GLY A 72 4.79 12.81 10.31
C GLY A 72 4.28 13.08 8.89
N LEU A 73 3.95 12.03 8.11
CA LEU A 73 3.34 12.17 6.79
C LEU A 73 1.86 12.48 6.94
N LEU A 74 1.44 13.62 6.41
CA LEU A 74 0.03 14.01 6.40
C LEU A 74 -0.82 12.99 5.61
N PRO A 75 -2.05 12.67 6.05
CA PRO A 75 -2.95 11.74 5.35
C PRO A 75 -3.18 12.11 3.88
N ALA A 76 -3.26 13.40 3.58
CA ALA A 76 -3.40 13.91 2.21
C ALA A 76 -2.16 13.63 1.35
N ASN A 77 -0.97 13.74 1.93
CA ASN A 77 0.28 13.40 1.23
C ASN A 77 0.40 11.89 1.04
N ALA A 78 -0.02 11.08 2.02
CA ALA A 78 -0.05 9.62 1.89
C ALA A 78 -0.96 9.17 0.74
N GLU A 79 -2.17 9.75 0.64
CA GLU A 79 -3.09 9.47 -0.47
C GLU A 79 -2.49 9.88 -1.83
N LEU A 80 -1.83 11.04 -1.89
CA LEU A 80 -1.18 11.51 -3.12
C LEU A 80 -0.03 10.58 -3.55
N ASN A 81 0.83 10.16 -2.61
CA ASN A 81 1.91 9.20 -2.88
C ASN A 81 1.34 7.85 -3.34
N TYR A 82 0.27 7.37 -2.70
CA TYR A 82 -0.43 6.17 -3.12
C TYR A 82 -0.87 6.27 -4.59
N LEU A 83 -1.53 7.37 -4.95
CA LEU A 83 -2.03 7.60 -6.30
C LEU A 83 -0.89 7.71 -7.32
N GLU A 84 0.20 8.41 -6.99
CA GLU A 84 1.36 8.52 -7.88
C GLU A 84 2.04 7.17 -8.10
N HIS A 85 2.27 6.39 -7.04
CA HIS A 85 2.88 5.07 -7.15
C HIS A 85 1.97 4.08 -7.90
N ALA A 86 0.67 4.09 -7.61
CA ALA A 86 -0.27 3.22 -8.28
C ALA A 86 -0.49 3.61 -9.74
N LYS A 87 -0.53 4.92 -10.05
CA LYS A 87 -0.55 5.40 -11.43
C LYS A 87 0.71 4.95 -12.17
N ARG A 88 1.90 5.07 -11.57
CA ARG A 88 3.13 4.55 -12.16
C ARG A 88 3.02 3.06 -12.45
N LEU A 89 2.47 2.23 -11.56
CA LEU A 89 2.28 0.80 -11.83
C LEU A 89 1.36 0.53 -13.02
N ASP A 90 0.30 1.33 -13.18
CA ASP A 90 -0.60 1.25 -14.34
C ASP A 90 0.15 1.59 -15.64
N PHE A 91 1.03 2.60 -15.63
CA PHE A 91 1.91 2.93 -16.76
C PHE A 91 3.06 1.93 -16.97
N TYR A 92 3.61 1.33 -15.91
CA TYR A 92 4.62 0.25 -15.99
C TYR A 92 4.01 -1.07 -16.48
N GLY A 93 2.70 -1.28 -16.29
CA GLY A 93 1.96 -2.38 -16.91
C GLY A 93 1.75 -2.20 -18.43
N ILE A 94 2.01 -1.01 -18.96
CA ILE A 94 1.90 -0.68 -20.39
C ILE A 94 3.28 -0.75 -21.09
N ASP A 95 4.40 -0.65 -20.36
CA ASP A 95 5.75 -0.74 -20.92
C ASP A 95 6.55 -1.92 -20.34
N LEU A 96 6.16 -3.13 -20.76
CA LEU A 96 7.10 -4.26 -20.83
C LEU A 96 7.08 -4.86 -22.23
N HIS A 97 7.32 -4.02 -23.24
CA HIS A 97 7.74 -4.52 -24.55
C HIS A 97 9.27 -4.71 -24.54
N LYS A 98 9.66 -5.98 -24.36
CA LYS A 98 10.85 -6.67 -24.90
C LYS A 98 12.10 -5.82 -25.18
N ALA A 99 13.20 -6.17 -24.52
CA ALA A 99 14.48 -6.29 -25.19
C ALA A 99 14.98 -7.74 -25.04
N THR A 100 15.07 -8.39 -26.20
CA THR A 100 15.79 -9.63 -26.52
C THR A 100 17.13 -9.75 -25.83
#